data_AF-A0A895XMS6-F1
#
_entry.id   AF-A0A895XMS6-F1
#
_cell.length_a   1.000
_cell.length_b   1.000
_cell.length_c   1.000
_cell.angle_alpha   90.00
_cell.angle_beta   90.00
_cell.angle_gamma   90.00
#
_symmetry.space_group_name_H-M   'P 1'
#
loop_
_entity.id
_entity.type
_entity.pdbx_description
1 polymer ?
#
loop_
_entity_poly.entity_id
_entity_poly.type
_entity_poly.pdbx_seq_one_letter_code
_entity_poly.pdbx_strand_id
1 'polypeptide(L)'
;MYIDYQSFSGELTSSLESAGWYPGRRVDLATEFEFNRTQGYNLHPYAREFLEAFHGIEVEPLPTSDPGLQYCDPLIVDVYLGAHGDSADTKWLNRELGGHWYPVGEWNSKMALYIDSTGAVVCTGLGWHWFLGPSIEESLELAVRLHRPLRCLNLRPGTAPAPPYDDGLWFKTSIENGKRIYEKQHYYPPK
;
A
#
# COMPACT_ATOMS: atom_id res chain seq x y z
N MET A 1 -0.01 -11.32 16.30
CA MET A 1 -1.05 -10.50 15.65
C MET A 1 -0.32 -9.27 15.14
N TYR A 2 -0.27 -9.15 13.83
CA TYR A 2 0.45 -8.12 13.10
C TYR A 2 -0.46 -6.94 12.73
N ILE A 3 -1.77 -7.09 12.88
CA ILE A 3 -2.79 -6.08 12.60
C ILE A 3 -3.61 -5.81 13.87
N ASP A 4 -3.63 -4.57 14.35
CA ASP A 4 -4.48 -4.15 15.47
C ASP A 4 -5.83 -3.61 14.99
N TYR A 5 -6.83 -4.48 14.92
CA TYR A 5 -8.17 -4.08 14.47
C TYR A 5 -8.84 -3.05 15.41
N GLN A 6 -8.39 -2.89 16.65
CA GLN A 6 -8.96 -1.90 17.58
C GLN A 6 -8.52 -0.48 17.27
N SER A 7 -7.46 -0.29 16.49
CA SER A 7 -7.00 1.03 16.07
C SER A 7 -7.71 1.55 14.82
N PHE A 8 -8.58 0.75 14.19
CA PHE A 8 -9.37 1.20 13.05
C PHE A 8 -10.40 2.24 13.50
N SER A 9 -10.56 3.29 12.69
CA SER A 9 -11.64 4.25 12.84
C SER A 9 -12.99 3.57 12.60
N GLY A 10 -14.05 4.19 13.12
CA GLY A 10 -15.42 3.74 12.89
C GLY A 10 -15.75 3.73 11.39
N GLU A 11 -15.33 4.76 10.66
CA GLU A 11 -15.56 4.85 9.22
C GLU A 11 -14.82 3.74 8.45
N LEU A 12 -13.54 3.50 8.74
CA LEU A 12 -12.80 2.39 8.10
C LEU A 12 -13.47 1.04 8.40
N THR A 13 -13.84 0.80 9.66
CA THR A 13 -14.50 -0.44 10.08
C THR A 13 -15.81 -0.65 9.32
N SER A 14 -16.66 0.37 9.25
CA SER A 14 -17.94 0.28 8.53
C SER A 14 -17.76 0.05 7.02
N SER A 15 -16.76 0.67 6.40
CA SER A 15 -16.45 0.43 4.98
C SER A 15 -15.97 -1.01 4.74
N LEU A 16 -15.07 -1.51 5.60
CA LEU A 16 -14.59 -2.90 5.53
C LEU A 16 -15.72 -3.90 5.73
N GLU A 17 -16.59 -3.69 6.72
CA GLU A 17 -17.75 -4.55 6.99
C GLU A 17 -18.75 -4.55 5.83
N SER A 18 -18.99 -3.38 5.21
CA SER A 18 -19.84 -3.27 4.02
C SER A 18 -19.25 -4.01 2.81
N ALA A 19 -17.93 -4.10 2.74
CA ALA A 19 -17.19 -4.90 1.75
C ALA A 19 -17.10 -6.40 2.11
N GLY A 20 -17.74 -6.85 3.18
CA GLY A 20 -17.79 -8.26 3.60
C GLY A 20 -16.63 -8.72 4.48
N TRP A 21 -15.79 -7.80 4.97
CA TRP A 21 -14.83 -8.12 6.03
C TRP A 21 -15.52 -8.18 7.40
N TYR A 22 -14.94 -8.93 8.33
CA TYR A 22 -15.34 -8.92 9.74
C TYR A 22 -14.14 -9.29 10.62
N PRO A 23 -14.08 -8.86 11.90
CA PRO A 23 -13.00 -9.22 12.80
C PRO A 23 -12.82 -10.74 12.91
N GLY A 24 -11.59 -11.22 12.67
CA GLY A 24 -11.27 -12.65 12.71
C GLY A 24 -11.57 -13.42 11.42
N ARG A 25 -12.02 -12.75 10.35
CA ARG A 25 -12.10 -13.35 9.00
C ARG A 25 -10.76 -13.97 8.61
N ARG A 26 -10.81 -15.18 8.05
CA ARG A 26 -9.63 -15.89 7.57
C ARG A 26 -9.95 -16.71 6.32
N VAL A 27 -9.28 -16.40 5.22
CA VAL A 27 -9.37 -17.11 3.95
C VAL A 27 -8.16 -18.04 3.79
N ASP A 28 -8.38 -19.26 3.30
CA ASP A 28 -7.29 -20.15 2.91
C ASP A 28 -6.76 -19.74 1.52
N LEU A 29 -5.47 -19.44 1.46
CA LEU A 29 -4.77 -18.91 0.28
C LEU A 29 -3.53 -19.74 -0.05
N ALA A 30 -3.50 -21.02 0.35
CA ALA A 30 -2.33 -21.87 0.15
C ALA A 30 -1.89 -21.94 -1.32
N THR A 31 -2.85 -22.00 -2.25
CA THR A 31 -2.58 -22.07 -3.70
C THR A 31 -2.01 -20.75 -4.24
N GLU A 32 -2.60 -19.63 -3.83
CA GLU A 32 -2.21 -18.27 -4.19
C GLU A 32 -0.79 -17.96 -3.70
N PHE A 33 -0.47 -18.36 -2.47
CA PHE A 33 0.86 -18.21 -1.89
C PHE A 33 1.90 -19.05 -2.64
N GLU A 34 1.55 -20.28 -3.01
CA GLU A 34 2.44 -21.12 -3.81
C GLU A 34 2.66 -20.51 -5.19
N PHE A 35 1.61 -20.00 -5.85
CA PHE A 35 1.73 -19.28 -7.12
C PHE A 35 2.72 -18.12 -7.01
N ASN A 36 2.54 -17.21 -6.05
CA ASN A 36 3.46 -16.07 -5.86
C ASN A 36 4.89 -16.49 -5.49
N ARG A 37 5.06 -17.62 -4.78
CA ARG A 37 6.37 -18.20 -4.53
C ARG A 37 7.08 -18.58 -5.83
N THR A 38 6.36 -19.15 -6.80
CA THR A 38 6.94 -19.44 -8.14
C THR A 38 7.31 -18.18 -8.91
N GLN A 39 6.70 -17.04 -8.60
CA GLN A 39 7.03 -15.73 -9.16
C GLN A 39 8.22 -15.05 -8.45
N GLY A 40 8.80 -15.69 -7.43
CA GLY A 40 9.96 -15.19 -6.69
C GLY A 40 9.63 -14.36 -5.45
N TYR A 41 8.35 -14.28 -5.04
CA TYR A 41 7.96 -13.60 -3.82
C TYR A 41 8.08 -14.52 -2.60
N ASN A 42 8.72 -14.02 -1.54
CA ASN A 42 8.83 -14.73 -0.27
C ASN A 42 7.78 -14.21 0.71
N LEU A 43 6.78 -15.04 0.99
CA LEU A 43 5.70 -14.67 1.91
C LEU A 43 6.23 -14.49 3.33
N HIS A 44 5.94 -13.34 3.92
CA HIS A 44 6.27 -13.02 5.31
C HIS A 44 4.99 -12.87 6.16
N PRO A 45 5.10 -12.91 7.52
CA PRO A 45 3.94 -12.97 8.39
C PRO A 45 2.95 -11.81 8.27
N TYR A 46 3.42 -10.57 8.09
CA TYR A 46 2.55 -9.40 7.85
C TYR A 46 1.68 -9.54 6.60
N ALA A 47 2.26 -9.92 5.45
CA ALA A 47 1.51 -10.10 4.21
C ALA A 47 0.55 -11.29 4.31
N ARG A 48 0.96 -12.38 4.98
CA ARG A 48 0.08 -13.51 5.25
C ARG A 48 -1.14 -13.09 6.05
N GLU A 49 -0.94 -12.45 7.21
CA GLU A 49 -2.05 -12.04 8.07
C GLU A 49 -2.99 -11.07 7.35
N PHE A 50 -2.43 -10.13 6.58
CA PHE A 50 -3.22 -9.21 5.76
C PHE A 50 -4.05 -9.94 4.70
N LEU A 51 -3.42 -10.80 3.89
CA LEU A 51 -4.11 -11.50 2.82
C LEU A 51 -5.16 -12.48 3.35
N GLU A 52 -4.83 -13.26 4.38
CA GLU A 52 -5.81 -14.16 5.00
C GLU A 52 -7.02 -13.39 5.57
N ALA A 53 -6.81 -12.17 6.10
CA ALA A 53 -7.89 -11.33 6.63
C ALA A 53 -8.72 -10.64 5.54
N PHE A 54 -8.08 -10.10 4.51
CA PHE A 54 -8.69 -9.14 3.58
C PHE A 54 -8.81 -9.62 2.13
N HIS A 55 -8.21 -10.75 1.73
CA HIS A 55 -8.28 -11.20 0.33
C HIS A 55 -9.72 -11.39 -0.16
N GLY A 56 -9.99 -10.92 -1.38
CA GLY A 56 -11.29 -10.97 -2.04
C GLY A 56 -12.24 -9.84 -1.63
N ILE A 57 -11.79 -8.84 -0.89
CA ILE A 57 -12.58 -7.63 -0.61
C ILE A 57 -12.20 -6.50 -1.56
N GLU A 58 -13.21 -5.69 -1.87
CA GLU A 58 -13.10 -4.45 -2.63
C GLU A 58 -13.75 -3.35 -1.80
N VAL A 59 -12.98 -2.31 -1.46
CA VAL A 59 -13.41 -1.23 -0.57
C VAL A 59 -13.41 0.07 -1.34
N GLU A 60 -14.59 0.65 -1.51
CA GLU A 60 -14.77 1.95 -2.12
C GLU A 60 -14.14 3.07 -1.28
N PRO A 61 -13.51 4.08 -1.89
CA PRO A 61 -13.00 5.22 -1.16
C PRO A 61 -14.17 6.01 -0.55
N LEU A 62 -13.98 6.45 0.70
CA LEU A 62 -14.91 7.34 1.34
C LEU A 62 -14.77 8.76 0.77
N PRO A 63 -15.89 9.49 0.62
CA PRO A 63 -15.85 10.87 0.17
C PRO A 63 -14.98 11.71 1.11
N THR A 64 -14.07 12.49 0.54
CA THR A 64 -13.34 13.53 1.25
C THR A 64 -14.06 14.87 1.10
N SER A 65 -13.96 15.71 2.13
CA SER A 65 -14.41 17.11 2.07
C SER A 65 -13.40 18.01 1.34
N ASP A 66 -12.18 17.54 1.09
CA ASP A 66 -11.14 18.27 0.39
C ASP A 66 -11.17 17.92 -1.12
N PRO A 67 -11.60 18.84 -2.00
CA PRO A 67 -11.63 18.60 -3.44
C PRO A 67 -10.25 18.30 -4.05
N GLY A 68 -9.18 18.71 -3.38
CA GLY A 68 -7.81 18.40 -3.78
C GLY A 68 -7.43 16.95 -3.52
N LEU A 69 -8.10 16.26 -2.59
CA LEU A 69 -7.79 14.90 -2.12
C LEU A 69 -8.76 13.84 -2.68
N GLN A 70 -9.05 13.84 -3.99
CA GLN A 70 -9.99 12.88 -4.56
C GLN A 70 -9.27 11.74 -5.30
N TYR A 71 -9.56 10.51 -4.87
CA TYR A 71 -9.43 9.30 -5.67
C TYR A 71 -10.80 8.68 -5.87
N CYS A 72 -10.99 8.03 -7.02
CA CYS A 72 -12.26 7.43 -7.40
C CYS A 72 -12.19 5.90 -7.51
N ASP A 73 -11.00 5.31 -7.33
CA ASP A 73 -10.81 3.88 -7.55
C ASP A 73 -10.75 3.12 -6.21
N PRO A 74 -11.35 1.93 -6.14
CA PRO A 74 -11.40 1.12 -4.92
C PRO A 74 -10.04 0.54 -4.55
N LEU A 75 -9.90 0.20 -3.27
CA LEU A 75 -8.86 -0.70 -2.78
C LEU A 75 -9.32 -2.14 -3.02
N ILE A 76 -8.55 -2.89 -3.81
CA ILE A 76 -8.84 -4.29 -4.10
C ILE A 76 -7.73 -5.16 -3.51
N VAL A 77 -8.08 -6.02 -2.56
CA VAL A 77 -7.12 -6.96 -1.97
C VAL A 77 -7.20 -8.30 -2.68
N ASP A 78 -6.27 -8.53 -3.61
CA ASP A 78 -6.19 -9.74 -4.40
C ASP A 78 -4.72 -10.11 -4.66
N VAL A 79 -4.35 -11.36 -4.35
CA VAL A 79 -2.99 -11.88 -4.52
C VAL A 79 -2.55 -11.84 -5.99
N TYR A 80 -3.47 -12.10 -6.91
CA TYR A 80 -3.16 -12.16 -8.34
C TYR A 80 -2.99 -10.75 -8.93
N LEU A 81 -3.79 -9.79 -8.49
CA LEU A 81 -3.71 -8.41 -8.96
C LEU A 81 -2.40 -7.74 -8.55
N GLY A 82 -1.99 -7.88 -7.28
CA GLY A 82 -0.73 -7.29 -6.82
C GLY A 82 0.51 -7.85 -7.54
N ALA A 83 0.44 -9.11 -8.01
CA ALA A 83 1.56 -9.77 -8.68
C ALA A 83 1.77 -9.31 -10.14
N HIS A 84 0.84 -8.53 -10.71
CA HIS A 84 0.98 -7.94 -12.04
C HIS A 84 1.85 -6.67 -12.08
N GLY A 85 2.38 -6.23 -10.93
CA GLY A 85 3.29 -5.08 -10.86
C GLY A 85 4.47 -5.20 -11.85
N ASP A 86 4.85 -4.08 -12.45
CA ASP A 86 5.97 -4.01 -13.38
C ASP A 86 7.24 -4.53 -12.69
N SER A 87 7.95 -5.45 -13.34
CA SER A 87 9.23 -5.97 -12.85
C SER A 87 10.24 -4.85 -12.53
N ALA A 88 10.10 -3.68 -13.16
CA ALA A 88 10.89 -2.49 -12.85
C ALA A 88 10.56 -1.89 -11.46
N ASP A 89 9.29 -1.83 -11.06
CA ASP A 89 8.88 -1.29 -9.76
C ASP A 89 9.31 -2.23 -8.64
N THR A 90 9.14 -3.53 -8.82
CA THR A 90 9.61 -4.53 -7.84
C THR A 90 11.13 -4.48 -7.66
N LYS A 91 11.90 -4.30 -8.75
CA LYS A 91 13.35 -4.09 -8.67
C LYS A 91 13.71 -2.79 -7.96
N TRP A 92 12.99 -1.71 -8.23
CA TRP A 92 13.19 -0.42 -7.57
C TRP A 92 12.93 -0.52 -6.06
N LEU A 93 11.80 -1.12 -5.66
CA LEU A 93 11.44 -1.33 -4.25
C LEU A 93 12.55 -2.06 -3.49
N ASN A 94 13.03 -3.17 -4.06
CA ASN A 94 14.10 -3.96 -3.45
C ASN A 94 15.44 -3.24 -3.41
N ARG A 95 15.78 -2.45 -4.44
CA ARG A 95 17.07 -1.75 -4.52
C ARG A 95 17.12 -0.49 -3.66
N GLU A 96 16.12 0.38 -3.76
CA GLU A 96 16.14 1.71 -3.12
C GLU A 96 15.59 1.69 -1.70
N LEU A 97 14.47 0.99 -1.47
CA LEU A 97 13.90 0.92 -0.13
C LEU A 97 14.52 -0.21 0.67
N GLY A 98 15.00 -1.27 0.01
CA GLY A 98 15.34 -2.53 0.67
C GLY A 98 14.13 -3.17 1.35
N GLY A 99 14.31 -4.36 1.93
CA GLY A 99 13.24 -5.09 2.63
C GLY A 99 12.70 -6.28 1.85
N HIS A 100 11.55 -6.77 2.28
CA HIS A 100 10.87 -7.93 1.74
C HIS A 100 9.45 -7.52 1.38
N TRP A 101 9.29 -6.92 0.20
CA TRP A 101 8.02 -6.43 -0.31
C TRP A 101 7.24 -7.59 -0.93
N TYR A 102 6.01 -7.78 -0.46
CA TYR A 102 5.10 -8.80 -0.96
C TYR A 102 3.86 -8.12 -1.56
N PRO A 103 3.45 -8.51 -2.78
CA PRO A 103 2.27 -7.94 -3.43
C PRO A 103 0.99 -8.41 -2.74
N VAL A 104 0.06 -7.49 -2.52
CA VAL A 104 -1.18 -7.79 -1.78
C VAL A 104 -2.46 -7.35 -2.46
N GLY A 105 -2.38 -6.60 -3.56
CA GLY A 105 -3.55 -6.10 -4.25
C GLY A 105 -3.26 -4.92 -5.16
N GLU A 106 -4.31 -4.19 -5.48
CA GLU A 106 -4.27 -2.98 -6.29
C GLU A 106 -4.97 -1.83 -5.57
N TRP A 107 -4.51 -0.61 -5.82
CA TRP A 107 -5.16 0.60 -5.35
C TRP A 107 -4.88 1.73 -6.35
N ASN A 108 -5.85 2.63 -6.53
CA ASN A 108 -5.71 3.84 -7.35
C ASN A 108 -5.22 3.58 -8.79
N SER A 109 -6.14 3.36 -9.72
CA SER A 109 -5.87 3.13 -11.14
C SER A 109 -5.01 1.90 -11.43
N LYS A 110 -5.29 0.79 -10.72
CA LYS A 110 -4.62 -0.51 -10.88
C LYS A 110 -3.13 -0.48 -10.57
N MET A 111 -2.69 0.44 -9.71
CA MET A 111 -1.32 0.44 -9.21
C MET A 111 -1.16 -0.66 -8.17
N ALA A 112 -0.03 -1.36 -8.21
CA ALA A 112 0.22 -2.53 -7.37
C ALA A 112 0.54 -2.10 -5.93
N LEU A 113 -0.11 -2.77 -4.98
CA LEU A 113 0.04 -2.56 -3.54
C LEU A 113 0.99 -3.60 -2.95
N TYR A 114 1.95 -3.14 -2.15
CA TYR A 114 2.95 -4.00 -1.51
C TYR A 114 3.03 -3.74 -0.01
N ILE A 115 3.23 -4.81 0.76
CA ILE A 115 3.50 -4.76 2.19
C ILE A 115 4.92 -5.26 2.44
N ASP A 116 5.68 -4.57 3.28
CA ASP A 116 6.99 -5.04 3.75
C ASP A 116 6.85 -5.94 5.00
N SER A 117 7.89 -6.71 5.28
CA SER A 117 8.09 -7.48 6.52
C SER A 117 8.03 -6.67 7.84
N THR A 118 7.92 -5.34 7.78
CA THR A 118 7.69 -4.46 8.95
C THR A 118 6.24 -3.96 9.06
N GLY A 119 5.37 -4.31 8.11
CA GLY A 119 4.00 -3.78 8.01
C GLY A 119 3.86 -2.47 7.24
N ALA A 120 4.95 -1.88 6.77
CA ALA A 120 4.90 -0.68 5.92
C ALA A 120 4.25 -1.00 4.57
N VAL A 121 3.45 -0.07 4.03
CA VAL A 121 2.72 -0.28 2.77
C VAL A 121 3.06 0.81 1.76
N VAL A 122 3.28 0.37 0.51
CA VAL A 122 3.55 1.23 -0.63
C VAL A 122 2.66 0.84 -1.82
N CYS A 123 2.38 1.82 -2.67
CA CYS A 123 1.65 1.61 -3.91
C CYS A 123 2.50 2.10 -5.09
N THR A 124 2.67 1.27 -6.12
CA THR A 124 3.57 1.56 -7.24
C THR A 124 2.92 1.28 -8.58
N GLY A 125 3.18 2.14 -9.57
CA GLY A 125 2.63 1.99 -10.92
C GLY A 125 2.55 3.32 -11.65
N LEU A 126 2.39 3.27 -12.98
CA LEU A 126 2.28 4.45 -13.85
C LEU A 126 3.44 5.46 -13.69
N GLY A 127 4.58 5.01 -13.16
CA GLY A 127 5.74 5.85 -12.88
C GLY A 127 5.78 6.51 -11.50
N TRP A 128 4.82 6.23 -10.62
CA TRP A 128 4.79 6.75 -9.26
C TRP A 128 5.04 5.65 -8.22
N HIS A 129 5.68 6.04 -7.11
CA HIS A 129 5.88 5.20 -5.93
C HIS A 129 5.38 5.96 -4.69
N TRP A 130 4.29 5.49 -4.10
CA TRP A 130 3.61 6.09 -2.96
C TRP A 130 3.91 5.36 -1.68
N PHE A 131 4.15 6.12 -0.61
CA PHE A 131 4.11 5.60 0.73
C PHE A 131 2.73 5.84 1.35
N LEU A 132 2.05 4.74 1.68
CA LEU A 132 0.72 4.81 2.28
C LEU A 132 0.82 4.90 3.79
N GLY A 133 1.71 4.14 4.41
CA GLY A 133 1.88 4.21 5.85
C GLY A 133 2.95 3.27 6.40
N PRO A 134 3.41 3.53 7.63
CA PRO A 134 4.41 2.71 8.32
C PRO A 134 3.82 1.41 8.88
N SER A 135 2.50 1.27 8.91
CA SER A 135 1.77 0.09 9.35
C SER A 135 0.57 -0.19 8.44
N ILE A 136 0.00 -1.38 8.58
CA ILE A 136 -1.17 -1.81 7.78
C ILE A 136 -2.38 -0.92 8.10
N GLU A 137 -2.57 -0.60 9.37
CA GLU A 137 -3.70 0.18 9.87
C GLU A 137 -3.68 1.60 9.32
N GLU A 138 -2.55 2.30 9.45
CA GLU A 138 -2.40 3.65 8.88
C GLU A 138 -2.58 3.66 7.36
N SER A 139 -2.16 2.58 6.69
CA SER A 139 -2.23 2.47 5.24
C SER A 139 -3.65 2.22 4.74
N LEU A 140 -4.42 1.37 5.43
CA LEU A 140 -5.84 1.15 5.17
C LEU A 140 -6.65 2.44 5.42
N GLU A 141 -6.38 3.13 6.52
CA GLU A 141 -6.99 4.44 6.82
C GLU A 141 -6.74 5.44 5.70
N LEU A 142 -5.52 5.49 5.16
CA LEU A 142 -5.22 6.39 4.06
C LEU A 142 -5.87 5.94 2.75
N ALA A 143 -5.82 4.66 2.42
CA ALA A 143 -6.36 4.14 1.17
C ALA A 143 -7.89 4.32 1.07
N VAL A 144 -8.60 4.19 2.19
CA VAL A 144 -10.06 4.32 2.25
C VAL A 144 -10.50 5.76 2.46
N ARG A 145 -9.82 6.57 3.27
CA ARG A 145 -10.32 7.92 3.65
C ARG A 145 -9.56 9.10 3.05
N LEU A 146 -8.43 8.84 2.39
CA LEU A 146 -7.46 9.84 1.93
C LEU A 146 -7.40 11.12 2.79
N HIS A 147 -7.21 10.93 4.10
CA HIS A 147 -7.31 11.99 5.11
C HIS A 147 -6.06 12.91 5.15
N ARG A 148 -5.08 12.66 4.29
CA ARG A 148 -3.88 13.48 4.10
C ARG A 148 -3.32 13.29 2.68
N PRO A 149 -2.48 14.22 2.18
CA PRO A 149 -1.78 14.03 0.92
C PRO A 149 -0.90 12.77 0.90
N LEU A 150 -0.74 12.19 -0.29
CA LEU A 150 0.17 11.07 -0.48
C LEU A 150 1.62 11.51 -0.40
N ARG A 151 2.46 10.63 0.14
CA ARG A 151 3.89 10.84 0.28
C ARG A 151 4.61 10.17 -0.90
N CYS A 152 5.15 10.97 -1.80
CA CYS A 152 5.84 10.45 -2.99
C CYS A 152 7.23 9.98 -2.59
N LEU A 153 7.53 8.70 -2.77
CA LEU A 153 8.87 8.16 -2.53
C LEU A 153 9.78 8.37 -3.72
N ASN A 154 9.25 8.23 -4.94
CA ASN A 154 10.00 8.37 -6.17
C ASN A 154 9.08 8.52 -7.39
N LEU A 155 9.60 9.20 -8.41
CA LEU A 155 9.03 9.31 -9.75
C LEU A 155 9.95 8.62 -10.74
N ARG A 156 9.40 7.84 -11.69
CA ARG A 156 10.17 7.40 -12.84
C ARG A 156 10.57 8.64 -13.67
N PRO A 157 11.78 8.65 -14.26
CA PRO A 157 12.18 9.75 -15.14
C PRO A 157 11.17 9.99 -16.27
N GLY A 158 10.77 11.24 -16.48
CA GLY A 158 9.78 11.63 -17.47
C GLY A 158 8.32 11.58 -17.00
N THR A 159 8.06 11.13 -15.77
CA THR A 159 6.73 11.17 -15.15
C THR A 159 6.52 12.50 -14.42
N ALA A 160 5.40 13.18 -14.68
CA ALA A 160 5.00 14.35 -13.92
C ALA A 160 4.43 13.94 -12.54
N PRO A 161 4.61 14.74 -11.49
CA PRO A 161 3.86 14.51 -10.25
C PRO A 161 2.35 14.66 -10.54
N ALA A 162 1.52 13.67 -10.21
CA ALA A 162 0.06 13.83 -10.20
C ALA A 162 -0.44 14.38 -8.84
N PRO A 163 -1.63 14.94 -8.72
CA PRO A 163 -2.22 15.21 -7.41
C PRO A 163 -2.81 13.92 -6.79
N PRO A 164 -3.16 13.92 -5.49
CA PRO A 164 -2.70 14.82 -4.42
C PRO A 164 -1.40 14.36 -3.74
N TYR A 165 -0.29 15.03 -4.01
CA TYR A 165 0.95 14.77 -3.30
C TYR A 165 1.23 15.89 -2.32
N ASP A 166 1.89 15.52 -1.22
CA ASP A 166 2.66 16.48 -0.43
C ASP A 166 3.74 17.10 -1.34
N ASP A 167 4.04 18.39 -1.19
CA ASP A 167 4.93 19.17 -2.08
C ASP A 167 6.42 18.78 -2.02
N GLY A 168 6.74 17.57 -1.52
CA GLY A 168 8.10 17.04 -1.41
C GLY A 168 8.20 15.55 -1.70
N LEU A 169 9.42 15.10 -2.00
CA LEU A 169 9.77 13.69 -2.04
C LEU A 169 10.13 13.21 -0.64
N TRP A 170 9.72 11.99 -0.32
CA TRP A 170 9.96 11.35 0.97
C TRP A 170 10.99 10.26 0.78
N PHE A 171 12.11 10.37 1.50
CA PHE A 171 13.21 9.43 1.41
C PHE A 171 13.27 8.60 2.67
N LYS A 172 13.51 7.29 2.53
CA LYS A 172 13.84 6.46 3.69
C LYS A 172 15.15 6.95 4.29
N THR A 173 15.16 7.30 5.57
CA THR A 173 16.36 7.76 6.26
C THR A 173 16.94 6.73 7.21
N SER A 174 16.10 6.02 7.97
CA SER A 174 16.55 5.02 8.93
C SER A 174 15.53 3.88 9.15
N ILE A 175 15.93 2.87 9.91
CA ILE A 175 15.02 1.90 10.54
C ILE A 175 15.25 2.01 12.05
N GLU A 176 14.20 2.35 12.80
CA GLU A 176 14.24 2.53 14.25
C GLU A 176 13.20 1.62 14.90
N ASN A 177 13.64 0.77 15.84
CA ASN A 177 12.78 -0.21 16.52
C ASN A 177 11.97 -1.09 15.55
N GLY A 178 12.55 -1.45 14.40
CA GLY A 178 11.89 -2.25 13.37
C GLY A 178 10.90 -1.49 12.48
N LYS A 179 10.71 -0.18 12.70
CA LYS A 179 9.87 0.69 11.86
C LYS A 179 10.72 1.53 10.92
N ARG A 180 10.26 1.70 9.68
CA ARG A 180 10.93 2.55 8.69
C ARG A 180 10.62 4.02 8.95
N ILE A 181 11.67 4.85 9.01
CA ILE A 181 11.55 6.29 9.11
C ILE A 181 11.76 6.90 7.73
N TYR A 182 10.88 7.83 7.37
CA TYR A 182 10.95 8.58 6.12
C TYR A 182 10.99 10.07 6.43
N GLU A 183 11.92 10.80 5.82
CA GLU A 183 12.03 12.25 5.92
C GLU A 183 11.71 12.90 4.57
N LYS A 184 11.05 14.05 4.64
CA LYS A 184 10.72 14.86 3.48
C LYS A 184 11.94 15.67 3.04
N GLN A 185 12.31 15.57 1.77
CA GLN A 185 13.15 16.57 1.12
C GLN A 185 12.34 17.28 0.04
N HIS A 186 12.50 18.61 -0.06
CA HIS A 186 11.85 19.39 -1.11
C HIS A 186 12.29 18.89 -2.49
N TYR A 187 11.32 18.54 -3.33
CA TYR A 187 11.58 18.14 -4.71
C TYR A 187 11.56 19.37 -5.61
N TYR A 188 12.70 19.66 -6.23
CA TYR A 188 12.76 20.62 -7.31
C TYR A 188 12.74 19.86 -8.63
N PRO A 189 11.68 19.99 -9.46
CA PRO A 189 11.68 19.36 -10.78
C PRO A 189 12.87 19.89 -11.59
N PRO A 190 13.56 19.04 -12.36
CA PRO A 190 14.59 19.50 -13.29
C PRO A 190 13.96 20.50 -14.27
N LYS A 191 14.65 21.64 -14.45
CA LYS A 191 14.25 22.72 -15.38
C LYS A 191 14.31 22.30 -16.84
#